data_AF-A0A0Q4JNU0-F1
#
_entry.id   AF-A0A0Q4JNU0-F1
#
_cell.length_a   1.000
_cell.length_b   1.000
_cell.length_c   1.000
_cell.angle_alpha   90.00
_cell.angle_beta   90.00
_cell.angle_gamma   90.00
#
_symmetry.space_group_name_H-M   'P 1'
#
loop_
_entity.id
_entity.type
_entity.pdbx_description
1 polymer ?
#
loop_
_entity_poly.entity_id
_entity_poly.type
_entity_poly.pdbx_seq_one_letter_code
_entity_poly.pdbx_strand_id
1 'polypeptide(L)'
;MLWLILCAHGGQLPDYVYVAFANTGREHPKTLRFVHEVGTRWGVRIIWVEWRPPGEIAANIVYPPELRLVRGLDKEERARRVSARKSHRDLAMAATRFEIVGLNSADTEGKWFAELIRRKQFLPNADMRYCTEKLKVETMKWFMVSQGYTTWFNMVGLRADEPSRVLKQVLRNQSGLERWVSGAPLFVGGVVERIVLRFWLGRNVDPERLTHPLPQGFDLGIRSYRGNCVDCFLKGRGKRARIYREDPSVAHWSLEQERLAVDRRDIRTSYMKRFDKDESVAELLHAVQHSPELIPFEEGADKEIDCTGSICAGDEAGEAFDDSAVIWLRDRTNQTLAMPRPVATSAVLRDLFSEAA
;
A
#
# COMPACT_ATOMS: atom_id res chain seq x y z
N MET A 1 12.19 -1.47 7.30
CA MET A 1 11.24 -1.66 8.42
C MET A 1 11.19 -3.11 8.84
N LEU A 2 10.67 -4.04 8.01
CA LEU A 2 10.55 -5.46 8.36
C LEU A 2 11.85 -6.08 8.89
N TRP A 3 12.97 -5.86 8.21
CA TRP A 3 14.30 -6.31 8.65
C TRP A 3 14.63 -5.89 10.10
N LEU A 4 14.40 -4.61 10.45
CA LEU A 4 14.67 -4.10 11.80
C LEU A 4 13.79 -4.78 12.86
N ILE A 5 12.54 -5.10 12.51
CA ILE A 5 11.63 -5.82 13.39
C ILE A 5 12.13 -7.26 13.59
N LEU A 6 12.55 -7.93 12.53
CA LEU A 6 13.16 -9.27 12.63
C LEU A 6 14.40 -9.25 13.53
N CYS A 7 15.32 -8.30 13.34
CA CYS A 7 16.49 -8.15 14.20
C CYS A 7 16.11 -7.95 15.67
N ALA A 8 15.09 -7.14 15.96
CA ALA A 8 14.61 -6.90 17.32
C ALA A 8 13.97 -8.14 17.98
N HIS A 9 13.57 -9.13 17.19
CA HIS A 9 12.92 -10.37 17.64
C HIS A 9 13.74 -11.63 17.31
N GLY A 10 15.07 -11.51 17.22
CA GLY A 10 15.97 -12.65 17.05
C GLY A 10 15.77 -13.42 15.74
N GLY A 11 15.33 -12.74 14.69
CA GLY A 11 15.09 -13.33 13.36
C GLY A 11 13.71 -13.96 13.17
N GLN A 12 12.83 -13.88 14.16
CA GLN A 12 11.46 -14.40 14.07
C GLN A 12 10.44 -13.28 14.34
N LEU A 13 9.21 -13.43 13.84
CA LEU A 13 8.12 -12.53 14.21
C LEU A 13 7.24 -13.17 15.28
N PRO A 14 6.73 -12.40 16.25
CA PRO A 14 5.69 -12.89 17.15
C PRO A 14 4.44 -13.33 16.38
N ASP A 15 3.72 -14.33 16.88
CA ASP A 15 2.53 -14.92 16.23
C ASP A 15 1.41 -13.90 15.92
N TYR A 16 1.36 -12.81 16.68
CA TYR A 16 0.38 -11.74 16.52
C TYR A 16 0.80 -10.67 15.48
N VAL A 17 1.95 -10.83 14.82
CA VAL A 17 2.46 -9.90 13.79
C VAL A 17 2.29 -10.51 12.40
N TYR A 18 1.43 -9.87 11.61
CA TYR A 18 1.20 -10.27 10.22
C TYR A 18 1.93 -9.33 9.26
N VAL A 19 2.67 -9.91 8.31
CA VAL A 19 3.25 -9.18 7.18
C VAL A 19 2.38 -9.45 5.96
N ALA A 20 1.71 -8.41 5.45
CA ALA A 20 0.81 -8.55 4.31
C ALA A 20 1.34 -7.80 3.08
N PHE A 21 1.16 -8.41 1.92
CA PHE A 21 1.37 -7.80 0.61
C PHE A 21 0.05 -7.85 -0.16
N ALA A 22 -0.45 -6.70 -0.59
CA ALA A 22 -1.68 -6.63 -1.38
C ALA A 22 -1.35 -6.60 -2.87
N ASN A 23 -1.60 -7.71 -3.57
CA ASN A 23 -1.42 -7.78 -5.01
C ASN A 23 -2.62 -7.12 -5.71
N THR A 24 -2.33 -6.17 -6.61
CA THR A 24 -3.37 -5.45 -7.37
C THR A 24 -3.65 -6.05 -8.74
N GLY A 25 -2.90 -7.07 -9.14
CA GLY A 25 -2.92 -7.59 -10.51
C GLY A 25 -2.07 -6.78 -11.50
N ARG A 26 -1.54 -5.63 -11.08
CA ARG A 26 -0.75 -4.71 -11.92
C ARG A 26 0.63 -4.43 -11.34
N GLU A 27 1.13 -5.30 -10.47
CA GLU A 27 2.47 -5.19 -9.91
C GLU A 27 3.53 -5.58 -10.94
N HIS A 28 4.69 -4.94 -10.86
CA HIS A 28 5.83 -5.25 -11.71
C HIS A 28 6.32 -6.67 -11.39
N PRO A 29 6.70 -7.50 -12.39
CA PRO A 29 7.14 -8.87 -12.13
C PRO A 29 8.32 -8.97 -11.15
N LYS A 30 9.24 -7.99 -11.18
CA LYS A 30 10.34 -7.91 -10.20
C LYS A 30 9.85 -7.59 -8.78
N THR A 31 8.75 -6.85 -8.60
CA THR A 31 8.12 -6.62 -7.29
C THR A 31 7.60 -7.92 -6.70
N LEU A 32 6.90 -8.73 -7.51
CA LEU A 32 6.38 -10.03 -7.06
C LEU A 32 7.53 -10.97 -6.66
N ARG A 33 8.57 -11.06 -7.50
CA ARG A 33 9.77 -11.84 -7.16
C ARG A 33 10.45 -11.32 -5.91
N PHE A 34 10.62 -10.00 -5.77
CA PHE A 34 11.24 -9.40 -4.60
C PHE A 34 10.50 -9.76 -3.31
N VAL A 35 9.17 -9.62 -3.28
CA VAL A 35 8.37 -10.01 -2.10
C VAL A 35 8.53 -11.51 -1.79
N HIS A 36 8.58 -12.36 -2.81
CA HIS A 36 8.84 -13.78 -2.62
C HIS A 36 10.25 -14.06 -2.06
N GLU A 37 11.27 -13.40 -2.59
CA GLU A 37 12.66 -13.52 -2.12
C GLU A 37 12.79 -13.02 -0.67
N VAL A 38 12.13 -11.92 -0.30
CA VAL A 38 12.09 -11.43 1.10
C VAL A 38 11.52 -12.51 2.01
N GLY A 39 10.37 -13.10 1.66
CA GLY A 39 9.76 -14.13 2.49
C GLY A 39 10.64 -15.38 2.64
N THR A 40 11.22 -15.84 1.53
CA THR A 40 12.04 -17.05 1.49
C THR A 40 13.39 -16.86 2.19
N ARG A 41 14.12 -15.78 1.86
CA ARG A 41 15.48 -15.57 2.38
C ARG A 41 15.51 -15.11 3.83
N TRP A 42 14.51 -14.35 4.26
CA TRP A 42 14.43 -13.91 5.66
C TRP A 42 13.63 -14.87 6.53
N GLY A 43 13.14 -16.00 5.98
CA GLY A 43 12.40 -17.00 6.74
C GLY A 43 11.10 -16.47 7.33
N VAL A 44 10.44 -15.52 6.67
CA VAL A 44 9.25 -14.83 7.16
C VAL A 44 8.05 -15.08 6.25
N ARG A 45 6.91 -15.44 6.84
CA ARG A 45 5.67 -15.60 6.08
C ARG A 45 5.11 -14.24 5.70
N ILE A 46 5.17 -13.92 4.41
CA ILE A 46 4.43 -12.79 3.83
C ILE A 46 3.10 -13.32 3.30
N ILE A 47 2.00 -12.73 3.75
CA ILE A 47 0.65 -13.09 3.35
C ILE A 47 0.26 -12.24 2.16
N TRP A 48 0.11 -12.89 1.01
CA TRP A 48 -0.30 -12.21 -0.21
C TRP A 48 -1.82 -12.22 -0.28
N VAL A 49 -2.41 -11.05 -0.29
CA VAL A 49 -3.85 -10.88 -0.36
C VAL A 49 -4.25 -10.26 -1.68
N GLU A 50 -5.28 -10.81 -2.29
CA GLU A 50 -5.88 -10.27 -3.50
C GLU A 50 -7.33 -9.95 -3.27
N TRP A 51 -7.78 -8.85 -3.85
CA TRP A 51 -9.19 -8.51 -3.81
C TRP A 51 -10.03 -9.57 -4.56
N ARG A 52 -11.17 -9.92 -3.96
CA ARG A 52 -12.22 -10.69 -4.62
C ARG A 52 -13.52 -9.90 -4.61
N PRO A 53 -14.29 -9.96 -5.70
CA PRO A 53 -15.60 -9.34 -5.73
C PRO A 53 -16.46 -9.93 -4.61
N PRO A 54 -17.18 -9.09 -3.85
CA PRO A 54 -18.10 -9.61 -2.87
C PRO A 54 -19.13 -10.53 -3.52
N GLY A 55 -19.24 -11.74 -2.99
CA GLY A 55 -20.34 -12.66 -3.30
C GLY A 55 -21.67 -12.21 -2.69
N GLU A 56 -22.75 -12.89 -3.05
CA GLU A 56 -24.12 -12.63 -2.58
C GLU A 56 -24.40 -13.14 -1.15
N ILE A 57 -23.39 -13.16 -0.28
CA ILE A 57 -23.48 -13.84 1.03
C ILE A 57 -24.26 -13.03 2.06
N ALA A 58 -24.28 -11.69 1.94
CA ALA A 58 -24.87 -10.83 2.96
C ALA A 58 -26.34 -11.15 3.27
N ALA A 59 -27.11 -11.64 2.28
CA ALA A 59 -28.51 -12.02 2.46
C ALA A 59 -28.71 -13.36 3.21
N ASN A 60 -27.70 -14.23 3.23
CA ASN A 60 -27.80 -15.62 3.69
C ASN A 60 -27.00 -15.91 4.97
N ILE A 61 -26.56 -14.87 5.69
CA ILE A 61 -25.81 -15.05 6.94
C ILE A 61 -26.74 -15.60 8.01
N VAL A 62 -26.54 -16.87 8.37
CA VAL A 62 -27.23 -17.53 9.47
C VAL A 62 -26.61 -17.06 10.79
N TYR A 63 -27.43 -16.45 11.65
CA TYR A 63 -27.02 -16.04 12.99
C TYR A 63 -27.35 -17.14 14.01
N PRO A 64 -26.38 -17.52 14.87
CA PRO A 64 -26.63 -18.39 16.01
C PRO A 64 -27.79 -17.89 16.90
N PRO A 65 -28.54 -18.78 17.57
CA PRO A 65 -29.69 -18.42 18.41
C PRO A 65 -29.40 -17.31 19.42
N GLU A 66 -28.23 -17.34 20.07
CA GLU A 66 -27.76 -16.37 21.05
C GLU A 66 -27.55 -14.96 20.46
N LEU A 67 -27.34 -14.86 19.14
CA LEU A 67 -27.21 -13.59 18.43
C LEU A 67 -28.53 -13.10 17.83
N ARG A 68 -29.64 -13.84 17.96
CA ARG A 68 -30.95 -13.40 17.44
C ARG A 68 -31.50 -12.27 18.30
N LEU A 69 -31.99 -11.22 17.63
CA LEU A 69 -32.67 -10.10 18.29
C LEU A 69 -34.11 -10.52 18.57
N VAL A 70 -34.43 -10.78 19.83
CA VAL A 70 -35.77 -11.12 20.31
C VAL A 70 -36.41 -9.92 21.01
N ARG A 71 -37.74 -9.90 21.11
CA ARG A 71 -38.47 -8.87 21.87
C ARG A 71 -38.22 -9.07 23.37
N GLY A 72 -38.21 -7.97 24.15
CA GLY A 72 -38.07 -8.02 25.61
C GLY A 72 -36.62 -8.05 26.14
N LEU A 73 -35.61 -7.92 25.27
CA LEU A 73 -34.23 -7.73 25.72
C LEU A 73 -34.05 -6.37 26.41
N ASP A 74 -33.31 -6.35 27.51
CA ASP A 74 -32.82 -5.10 28.08
C ASP A 74 -31.88 -4.37 27.11
N LYS A 75 -31.62 -3.09 27.39
CA LYS A 75 -30.84 -2.22 26.51
C LYS A 75 -29.38 -2.68 26.36
N GLU A 76 -28.77 -3.19 27.43
CA GLU A 76 -27.36 -3.58 27.46
C GLU A 76 -27.13 -4.90 26.71
N GLU A 77 -27.97 -5.89 26.96
CA GLU A 77 -27.96 -7.16 26.26
C GLU A 77 -28.29 -6.98 24.78
N ARG A 78 -29.24 -6.09 24.45
CA ARG A 78 -29.51 -5.72 23.05
C ARG A 78 -28.26 -5.11 22.40
N ALA A 79 -27.55 -4.19 23.07
CA ALA A 79 -26.33 -3.59 22.54
C ALA A 79 -25.21 -4.62 22.36
N ARG A 80 -25.01 -5.52 23.33
CA ARG A 80 -24.05 -6.62 23.27
C ARG A 80 -24.33 -7.52 22.06
N ARG A 81 -25.58 -7.96 21.87
CA ARG A 81 -25.97 -8.79 20.73
C ARG A 81 -25.82 -8.07 19.39
N VAL A 82 -26.15 -6.78 19.31
CA VAL A 82 -25.93 -6.00 18.08
C VAL A 82 -24.44 -5.96 17.72
N SER A 83 -23.56 -5.75 18.71
CA SER A 83 -22.10 -5.76 18.51
C SER A 83 -21.59 -7.14 18.07
N ALA A 84 -22.04 -8.20 18.73
CA ALA A 84 -21.67 -9.57 18.38
C ALA A 84 -22.19 -10.00 17.00
N ARG A 85 -23.43 -9.60 16.63
CA ARG A 85 -23.97 -9.79 15.27
C ARG A 85 -23.13 -9.07 14.22
N LYS A 86 -22.70 -7.84 14.49
CA LYS A 86 -21.82 -7.08 13.58
C LYS A 86 -20.51 -7.84 13.37
N SER A 87 -19.89 -8.33 14.45
CA SER A 87 -18.65 -9.10 14.39
C SER A 87 -18.81 -10.41 13.62
N HIS A 88 -19.88 -11.18 13.90
CA HIS A 88 -20.22 -12.41 13.17
C HIS A 88 -20.42 -12.16 11.67
N ARG A 89 -21.16 -11.10 11.33
CA ARG A 89 -21.38 -10.69 9.94
C ARG A 89 -20.07 -10.32 9.26
N ASP A 90 -19.24 -9.52 9.93
CA ASP A 90 -17.98 -9.05 9.36
C ASP A 90 -17.01 -10.21 9.12
N LEU A 91 -16.96 -11.20 10.02
CA LEU A 91 -16.19 -12.45 9.84
C LEU A 91 -16.70 -13.27 8.64
N ALA A 92 -18.02 -13.49 8.56
CA ALA A 92 -18.62 -14.22 7.44
C ALA A 92 -18.37 -13.53 6.10
N MET A 93 -18.42 -12.19 6.07
CA MET A 93 -18.13 -11.43 4.87
C MET A 93 -16.64 -11.46 4.51
N ALA A 94 -15.74 -11.34 5.50
CA ALA A 94 -14.29 -11.29 5.29
C ALA A 94 -13.80 -12.46 4.44
N ALA A 95 -14.32 -13.67 4.69
CA ALA A 95 -13.98 -14.90 3.97
C ALA A 95 -14.17 -14.84 2.43
N THR A 96 -14.89 -13.84 1.91
CA THR A 96 -15.18 -13.72 0.46
C THR A 96 -14.73 -12.41 -0.17
N ARG A 97 -14.09 -11.54 0.61
CA ARG A 97 -13.63 -10.22 0.15
C ARG A 97 -12.21 -10.26 -0.39
N PHE A 98 -11.48 -11.32 -0.10
CA PHE A 98 -10.11 -11.50 -0.56
C PHE A 98 -9.81 -12.98 -0.75
N GLU A 99 -8.70 -13.26 -1.43
CA GLU A 99 -8.09 -14.58 -1.50
C GLU A 99 -6.62 -14.48 -1.06
N ILE A 100 -6.12 -15.52 -0.38
CA ILE A 100 -4.70 -15.65 -0.08
C ILE A 100 -4.05 -16.36 -1.25
N VAL A 101 -3.08 -15.72 -1.89
CA VAL A 101 -2.37 -16.24 -3.06
C VAL A 101 -0.88 -16.43 -2.76
N GLY A 102 -0.12 -16.85 -3.76
CA GLY A 102 1.33 -16.84 -3.75
C GLY A 102 1.88 -16.46 -5.12
N LEU A 103 3.19 -16.50 -5.30
CA LEU A 103 3.85 -16.09 -6.55
C LEU A 103 3.26 -16.77 -7.80
N ASN A 104 2.86 -18.04 -7.68
CA ASN A 104 2.36 -18.85 -8.80
C ASN A 104 0.84 -18.75 -9.03
N SER A 105 0.09 -18.14 -8.10
CA SER A 105 -1.37 -18.02 -8.18
C SER A 105 -1.86 -16.58 -8.18
N ALA A 106 -0.98 -15.62 -7.94
CA ALA A 106 -1.30 -14.21 -8.00
C ALA A 106 -1.64 -13.79 -9.45
N ASP A 107 -2.71 -13.00 -9.58
CA ASP A 107 -3.07 -12.28 -10.80
C ASP A 107 -1.92 -11.36 -11.23
N THR A 108 -1.51 -11.48 -12.48
CA THR A 108 -0.50 -10.62 -13.11
C THR A 108 -1.05 -9.85 -14.30
N GLU A 109 -2.31 -10.09 -14.66
CA GLU A 109 -2.94 -9.54 -15.85
C GLU A 109 -3.94 -8.43 -15.51
N GLY A 110 -4.19 -8.19 -14.22
CA GLY A 110 -5.11 -7.17 -13.75
C GLY A 110 -6.57 -7.58 -13.90
N LYS A 111 -6.87 -8.88 -13.93
CA LYS A 111 -8.23 -9.44 -14.02
C LYS A 111 -9.14 -8.87 -12.94
N TRP A 112 -8.68 -8.86 -11.69
CA TRP A 112 -9.51 -8.43 -10.57
C TRP A 112 -9.65 -6.92 -10.49
N PHE A 113 -8.66 -6.19 -10.98
CA PHE A 113 -8.75 -4.75 -11.13
C PHE A 113 -9.75 -4.36 -12.24
N ALA A 114 -9.73 -5.05 -13.39
CA ALA A 114 -10.72 -4.85 -14.44
C ALA A 114 -12.14 -5.18 -13.95
N GLU A 115 -12.32 -6.24 -13.18
CA GLU A 115 -13.62 -6.56 -12.55
C GLU A 115 -14.08 -5.48 -11.57
N LEU A 116 -13.15 -4.92 -10.79
CA LEU A 116 -13.45 -3.79 -9.90
C LEU A 116 -13.89 -2.55 -10.69
N ILE A 117 -13.18 -2.21 -11.76
CA ILE A 117 -13.54 -1.11 -12.68
C ILE A 117 -14.94 -1.34 -13.25
N ARG A 118 -15.22 -2.55 -13.74
CA ARG A 118 -16.51 -2.93 -14.31
C ARG A 118 -17.65 -2.69 -13.32
N ARG A 119 -17.46 -3.09 -12.05
CA ARG A 119 -18.42 -2.89 -10.96
C ARG A 119 -18.57 -1.44 -10.53
N LYS A 120 -17.49 -0.66 -10.54
CA LYS A 120 -17.52 0.76 -10.22
C LYS A 120 -18.13 1.59 -11.33
N GLN A 121 -18.12 1.08 -12.57
CA GLN A 121 -18.68 1.73 -13.75
C GLN A 121 -17.95 3.04 -14.14
N PHE A 122 -16.73 3.28 -13.66
CA PHE A 122 -15.87 4.39 -14.08
C PHE A 122 -14.41 4.06 -13.74
N LEU A 123 -13.45 4.72 -14.39
CA LEU A 123 -12.03 4.50 -14.12
C LEU A 123 -11.56 5.20 -12.84
N PRO A 124 -10.60 4.61 -12.10
CA PRO A 124 -9.97 5.31 -11.00
C PRO A 124 -9.08 6.42 -11.56
N ASN A 125 -8.94 7.51 -10.81
CA ASN A 125 -8.12 8.66 -11.21
C ASN A 125 -7.51 9.33 -9.97
N ALA A 126 -6.82 10.45 -10.17
CA ALA A 126 -6.14 11.20 -9.11
C ALA A 126 -7.07 11.65 -7.98
N ASP A 127 -8.36 11.82 -8.24
CA ASP A 127 -9.36 12.16 -7.22
C ASP A 127 -10.00 10.90 -6.63
N MET A 128 -10.38 9.95 -7.50
CA MET A 128 -11.12 8.74 -7.18
C MET A 128 -10.22 7.51 -7.11
N ARG A 129 -9.36 7.46 -6.09
CA ARG A 129 -8.32 6.42 -5.90
C ARG A 129 -8.86 5.11 -5.30
N TYR A 130 -10.00 4.64 -5.81
CA TYR A 130 -10.63 3.43 -5.28
C TYR A 130 -9.79 2.16 -5.54
N CYS A 131 -8.82 2.20 -6.47
CA CYS A 131 -7.87 1.10 -6.68
C CYS A 131 -7.04 0.85 -5.41
N THR A 132 -6.48 1.89 -4.78
CA THR A 132 -5.76 1.77 -3.50
C THR A 132 -6.72 1.41 -2.37
N GLU A 133 -7.86 2.07 -2.29
CA GLU A 133 -8.84 1.82 -1.23
C GLU A 133 -9.29 0.35 -1.24
N LYS A 134 -9.72 -0.16 -2.40
CA LYS A 134 -10.33 -1.49 -2.51
C LYS A 134 -9.32 -2.61 -2.66
N LEU A 135 -8.32 -2.45 -3.53
CA LEU A 135 -7.38 -3.54 -3.83
C LEU A 135 -6.30 -3.69 -2.76
N LYS A 136 -5.94 -2.61 -2.06
CA LYS A 136 -4.89 -2.62 -1.03
C LYS A 136 -5.47 -2.55 0.38
N VAL A 137 -6.04 -1.40 0.74
CA VAL A 137 -6.39 -1.09 2.14
C VAL A 137 -7.53 -1.97 2.64
N GLU A 138 -8.65 -2.04 1.91
CA GLU A 138 -9.78 -2.86 2.32
C GLU A 138 -9.47 -4.36 2.24
N THR A 139 -8.72 -4.82 1.25
CA THR A 139 -8.30 -6.23 1.17
C THR A 139 -7.52 -6.64 2.41
N MET A 140 -6.52 -5.85 2.83
CA MET A 140 -5.75 -6.12 4.05
C MET A 140 -6.61 -5.99 5.32
N LYS A 141 -7.56 -5.05 5.36
CA LYS A 141 -8.54 -4.94 6.44
C LYS A 141 -9.37 -6.21 6.57
N TRP A 142 -9.90 -6.74 5.45
CA TRP A 142 -10.69 -7.97 5.48
C TRP A 142 -9.86 -9.19 5.87
N PHE A 143 -8.58 -9.23 5.47
CA PHE A 143 -7.66 -10.24 5.99
C PHE A 143 -7.55 -10.17 7.52
N MET A 144 -7.26 -9.00 8.11
CA MET A 144 -7.17 -8.86 9.57
C MET A 144 -8.47 -9.22 10.29
N VAL A 145 -9.61 -8.84 9.73
CA VAL A 145 -10.93 -9.23 10.26
C VAL A 145 -11.10 -10.74 10.22
N SER A 146 -10.69 -11.42 9.15
CA SER A 146 -10.76 -12.90 9.06
C SER A 146 -9.92 -13.61 10.11
N GLN A 147 -8.86 -12.95 10.62
CA GLN A 147 -8.03 -13.45 11.71
C GLN A 147 -8.66 -13.20 13.10
N GLY A 148 -9.86 -12.61 13.17
CA GLY A 148 -10.56 -12.33 14.42
C GLY A 148 -10.24 -10.98 15.05
N TYR A 149 -9.41 -10.13 14.41
CA TYR A 149 -9.06 -8.83 14.97
C TYR A 149 -10.16 -7.79 14.71
N THR A 150 -10.62 -7.17 15.80
CA THR A 150 -11.54 -6.03 15.75
C THR A 150 -10.79 -4.72 15.55
N THR A 151 -9.64 -4.57 16.21
CA THR A 151 -8.69 -3.48 16.04
C THR A 151 -7.24 -3.98 16.05
N TRP A 152 -6.32 -3.24 15.44
CA TRP A 152 -4.90 -3.61 15.39
C TRP A 152 -3.97 -2.40 15.26
N PHE A 153 -2.68 -2.64 15.45
CA PHE A 153 -1.63 -1.67 15.14
C PHE A 153 -1.11 -1.92 13.72
N ASN A 154 -1.10 -0.89 12.89
CA ASN A 154 -0.64 -0.96 11.50
C ASN A 154 0.73 -0.30 11.37
N MET A 155 1.77 -1.06 11.03
CA MET A 155 3.11 -0.50 10.82
C MET A 155 3.31 -0.15 9.36
N VAL A 156 3.60 1.12 9.07
CA VAL A 156 3.86 1.63 7.73
C VAL A 156 5.31 2.06 7.56
N GLY A 157 5.87 1.81 6.39
CA GLY A 157 7.26 2.12 6.06
C GLY A 157 7.55 3.59 5.74
N LEU A 158 6.83 4.54 6.36
CA LEU A 158 7.05 5.98 6.15
C LEU A 158 8.33 6.42 6.86
N ARG A 159 9.18 7.14 6.13
CA ARG A 159 10.54 7.56 6.52
C ARG A 159 10.57 8.97 7.11
N ALA A 160 11.70 9.32 7.70
CA ALA A 160 11.95 10.63 8.33
C ALA A 160 11.91 11.80 7.33
N ASP A 161 12.29 11.54 6.07
CA ASP A 161 12.23 12.47 4.95
C ASP A 161 10.83 12.54 4.28
N GLU A 162 9.80 11.94 4.89
CA GLU A 162 8.40 11.99 4.43
C GLU A 162 7.44 12.58 5.49
N PRO A 163 7.76 13.72 6.15
CA PRO A 163 7.03 14.21 7.33
C PRO A 163 5.56 14.51 7.07
N SER A 164 5.22 15.09 5.91
CA SER A 164 3.83 15.37 5.52
C SER A 164 2.98 14.10 5.46
N ARG A 165 3.57 12.98 5.02
CA ARG A 165 2.87 11.68 4.94
C ARG A 165 2.64 11.08 6.32
N VAL A 166 3.59 11.27 7.24
CA VAL A 166 3.44 10.85 8.64
C VAL A 166 2.38 11.67 9.35
N LEU A 167 2.35 13.00 9.14
CA LEU A 167 1.30 13.86 9.69
C LEU A 167 -0.10 13.43 9.21
N LYS A 168 -0.25 13.09 7.93
CA LYS A 168 -1.53 12.56 7.39
C LYS A 168 -1.97 11.29 8.16
N GLN A 169 -1.05 10.39 8.52
CA GLN A 169 -1.38 9.21 9.34
C GLN A 169 -1.76 9.58 10.78
N VAL A 170 -1.09 10.56 11.39
CA VAL A 170 -1.42 11.04 12.74
C VAL A 170 -2.82 11.64 12.79
N LEU A 171 -3.16 12.53 11.86
CA LEU A 171 -4.51 13.11 11.76
C LEU A 171 -5.57 12.03 11.54
N ARG A 172 -5.24 11.00 10.76
CA ARG A 172 -6.14 9.87 10.52
C ARG A 172 -6.38 9.03 11.75
N ASN A 173 -5.33 8.77 12.54
CA ASN A 173 -5.46 8.09 13.83
C ASN A 173 -6.37 8.89 14.78
N GLN A 174 -6.24 10.22 14.81
CA GLN A 174 -7.06 11.10 15.66
C GLN A 174 -8.54 11.07 15.30
N SER A 175 -8.89 10.81 14.03
CA SER A 175 -10.28 10.68 13.61
C SER A 175 -11.03 9.54 14.33
N GLY A 176 -10.33 8.50 14.79
CA GLY A 176 -10.94 7.33 15.44
C GLY A 176 -11.88 6.51 14.54
N LEU A 177 -11.91 6.79 13.23
CA LEU A 177 -12.83 6.15 12.28
C LEU A 177 -12.33 4.79 11.78
N GLU A 178 -11.02 4.55 11.87
CA GLU A 178 -10.38 3.32 11.38
C GLU A 178 -10.29 2.24 12.46
N ARG A 179 -10.24 0.98 12.01
CA ARG A 179 -10.02 -0.16 12.91
C ARG A 179 -8.58 -0.26 13.40
N TRP A 180 -7.67 0.52 12.84
CA TRP A 180 -6.26 0.45 13.18
C TRP A 180 -5.68 1.80 13.53
N VAL A 181 -4.60 1.75 14.30
CA VAL A 181 -3.72 2.90 14.54
C VAL A 181 -2.46 2.68 13.72
N SER A 182 -2.15 3.61 12.82
CA SER A 182 -0.94 3.57 12.01
C SER A 182 0.26 4.14 12.76
N GLY A 183 1.38 3.42 12.76
CA GLY A 183 2.67 3.90 13.24
C GLY A 183 3.72 3.90 12.12
N ALA A 184 4.68 4.83 12.20
CA ALA A 184 5.77 4.98 11.24
C ALA A 184 7.15 4.77 11.92
N PRO A 185 7.58 3.51 12.17
CA PRO A 185 8.82 3.25 12.92
C PRO A 185 10.08 3.84 12.26
N LEU A 186 10.13 3.91 10.92
CA LEU A 186 11.28 4.47 10.21
C LEU A 186 11.40 5.98 10.41
N PHE A 187 10.29 6.71 10.43
CA PHE A 187 10.25 8.12 10.79
C PHE A 187 10.80 8.36 12.20
N VAL A 188 10.31 7.59 13.19
CA VAL A 188 10.77 7.69 14.59
C VAL A 188 12.26 7.37 14.71
N GLY A 189 12.74 6.37 13.95
CA GLY A 189 14.14 5.98 13.92
C GLY A 189 15.05 6.92 13.12
N GLY A 190 14.56 8.05 12.60
CA GLY A 190 15.36 8.97 11.79
C GLY A 190 15.86 8.37 10.47
N VAL A 191 15.22 7.30 9.98
CA VAL A 191 15.65 6.61 8.77
C VAL A 191 15.14 7.36 7.54
N VAL A 192 16.08 7.77 6.68
CA VAL A 192 15.83 8.44 5.40
C VAL A 192 16.08 7.52 4.21
N GLU A 193 15.69 7.93 3.01
CA GLU A 193 15.86 7.16 1.77
C GLU A 193 17.30 6.71 1.55
N ARG A 194 18.29 7.60 1.75
CA ARG A 194 19.71 7.25 1.59
C ARG A 194 20.13 6.03 2.42
N ILE A 195 19.59 5.90 3.64
CA ILE A 195 19.89 4.75 4.52
C ILE A 195 19.23 3.49 3.95
N VAL A 196 17.99 3.60 3.46
CA VAL A 196 17.27 2.48 2.82
C VAL A 196 17.99 2.01 1.56
N LEU A 197 18.42 2.93 0.70
CA LEU A 197 19.19 2.59 -0.50
C LEU A 197 20.53 1.96 -0.14
N ARG A 198 21.24 2.46 0.87
CA ARG A 198 22.50 1.85 1.32
C ARG A 198 22.29 0.42 1.83
N PHE A 199 21.20 0.16 2.55
CA PHE A 199 20.85 -1.18 3.03
C PHE A 199 20.63 -2.17 1.87
N TRP A 200 19.91 -1.75 0.82
CA TRP A 200 19.59 -2.63 -0.31
C TRP A 200 20.70 -2.72 -1.35
N LEU A 201 21.30 -1.59 -1.74
CA LEU A 201 22.22 -1.47 -2.87
C LEU A 201 23.69 -1.42 -2.46
N GLY A 202 24.00 -1.15 -1.19
CA GLY A 202 25.37 -1.02 -0.75
C GLY A 202 26.08 0.13 -1.46
N ARG A 203 27.13 -0.18 -2.22
CA ARG A 203 27.91 0.78 -3.03
C ARG A 203 27.33 1.01 -4.43
N ASN A 204 26.31 0.22 -4.82
CA ASN A 204 25.67 0.38 -6.12
C ASN A 204 24.78 1.63 -6.13
N VAL A 205 24.69 2.26 -7.31
CA VAL A 205 23.80 3.41 -7.56
C VAL A 205 22.63 3.02 -8.46
N ASP A 206 22.88 2.17 -9.47
CA ASP A 206 21.83 1.66 -10.36
C ASP A 206 21.41 0.24 -9.94
N PRO A 207 20.15 0.02 -9.52
CA PRO A 207 19.65 -1.31 -9.15
C PRO A 207 19.59 -2.29 -10.33
N GLU A 208 19.70 -1.81 -11.57
CA GLU A 208 19.70 -2.66 -12.77
C GLU A 208 21.10 -2.93 -13.32
N ARG A 209 22.12 -2.19 -12.86
CA ARG A 209 23.50 -2.29 -13.33
C ARG A 209 24.46 -2.33 -12.14
N LEU A 210 24.52 -3.50 -11.51
CA LEU A 210 25.33 -3.73 -10.32
C LEU A 210 26.82 -3.75 -10.67
N THR A 211 27.61 -2.98 -9.92
CA THR A 211 29.08 -2.97 -9.96
C THR A 211 29.70 -3.65 -8.74
N HIS A 212 28.91 -3.86 -7.70
CA HIS A 212 29.29 -4.53 -6.46
C HIS A 212 28.22 -5.54 -6.03
N PRO A 213 28.58 -6.58 -5.27
CA PRO A 213 27.60 -7.47 -4.66
C PRO A 213 26.58 -6.69 -3.80
N LEU A 214 25.32 -7.11 -3.84
CA LEU A 214 24.26 -6.54 -3.01
C LEU A 214 24.46 -6.97 -1.55
N PRO A 215 24.34 -6.06 -0.56
CA PRO A 215 24.49 -6.40 0.86
C PRO A 215 23.58 -7.54 1.32
N GLN A 216 22.34 -7.58 0.83
CA GLN A 216 21.37 -8.62 1.16
C GLN A 216 21.45 -9.84 0.23
N GLY A 217 22.32 -9.81 -0.79
CA GLY A 217 22.40 -10.82 -1.84
C GLY A 217 21.25 -10.80 -2.85
N PHE A 218 20.30 -9.87 -2.71
CA PHE A 218 19.19 -9.59 -3.63
C PHE A 218 18.61 -8.20 -3.34
N ASP A 219 17.86 -7.65 -4.30
CA ASP A 219 17.13 -6.39 -4.17
C ASP A 219 15.87 -6.40 -5.05
N LEU A 220 15.17 -5.27 -5.11
CA LEU A 220 13.99 -5.09 -5.96
C LEU A 220 14.35 -5.04 -7.45
N GLY A 221 15.54 -4.52 -7.79
CA GLY A 221 16.07 -4.53 -9.15
C GLY A 221 15.29 -3.69 -10.14
N ILE A 222 14.54 -2.67 -9.70
CA ILE A 222 13.91 -1.68 -10.57
C ILE A 222 14.34 -0.28 -10.17
N ARG A 223 14.47 0.60 -11.16
CA ARG A 223 14.69 2.03 -10.92
C ARG A 223 13.47 2.69 -10.28
N SER A 224 13.72 3.73 -9.49
CA SER A 224 12.71 4.45 -8.69
C SER A 224 11.49 4.91 -9.51
N TYR A 225 11.70 5.38 -10.76
CA TYR A 225 10.61 5.86 -11.61
C TYR A 225 9.61 4.77 -12.04
N ARG A 226 10.01 3.49 -12.06
CA ARG A 226 9.13 2.38 -12.44
C ARG A 226 8.07 2.11 -11.38
N GLY A 227 8.40 2.30 -10.10
CA GLY A 227 7.53 1.99 -8.98
C GLY A 227 7.03 0.55 -8.95
N ASN A 228 6.15 0.23 -7.98
CA ASN A 228 5.70 -1.15 -7.79
C ASN A 228 4.69 -1.59 -8.85
N CYS A 229 3.71 -0.75 -9.20
CA CYS A 229 2.72 -1.06 -10.22
C CYS A 229 3.22 -0.65 -11.62
N VAL A 230 3.01 -1.45 -12.66
CA VAL A 230 3.64 -1.28 -13.99
C VAL A 230 3.33 0.07 -14.67
N ASP A 231 2.08 0.53 -14.63
CA ASP A 231 1.60 1.71 -15.39
C ASP A 231 0.66 2.61 -14.57
N CYS A 232 0.91 2.73 -13.26
CA CYS A 232 0.08 3.55 -12.37
C CYS A 232 -0.05 5.00 -12.87
N PHE A 233 -1.28 5.45 -13.09
CA PHE A 233 -1.65 6.80 -13.54
C PHE A 233 -1.32 7.92 -12.54
N LEU A 234 -0.98 7.57 -11.30
CA LEU A 234 -0.60 8.54 -10.27
C LEU A 234 0.89 8.93 -10.32
N LYS A 235 1.68 8.19 -11.11
CA LYS A 235 3.03 8.61 -11.45
C LYS A 235 2.98 9.89 -12.27
N GLY A 236 3.95 10.77 -12.04
CA GLY A 236 4.16 11.95 -12.87
C GLY A 236 4.22 11.59 -14.36
N ARG A 237 3.73 12.50 -15.20
CA ARG A 237 3.62 12.31 -16.65
C ARG A 237 4.95 11.87 -17.27
N GLY A 238 6.07 12.46 -16.85
CA GLY A 238 7.40 12.12 -17.31
C GLY A 238 7.83 10.69 -17.01
N LYS A 239 7.57 10.23 -15.78
CA LYS A 239 7.82 8.83 -15.39
C LYS A 239 7.00 7.86 -16.25
N ARG A 240 5.72 8.18 -16.49
CA ARG A 240 4.84 7.38 -17.37
C ARG A 240 5.35 7.38 -18.81
N ALA A 241 5.72 8.54 -19.34
CA ALA A 241 6.28 8.70 -20.68
C ALA A 241 7.54 7.84 -20.86
N ARG A 242 8.46 7.88 -19.89
CA ARG A 242 9.67 7.06 -19.89
C ARG A 242 9.37 5.56 -19.83
N ILE A 243 8.44 5.14 -18.97
CA ILE A 243 8.00 3.74 -18.90
C ILE A 243 7.47 3.27 -20.27
N TYR A 244 6.61 4.06 -20.92
CA TYR A 244 6.05 3.71 -22.23
C TYR A 244 7.08 3.76 -23.36
N ARG A 245 8.13 4.58 -23.24
CA ARG A 245 9.25 4.60 -24.19
C ARG A 245 10.11 3.35 -24.08
N GLU A 246 10.38 2.92 -22.84
CA GLU A 246 11.18 1.73 -22.57
C GLU A 246 10.42 0.43 -22.89
N ASP A 247 9.12 0.39 -22.62
CA ASP A 247 8.24 -0.74 -22.94
C ASP A 247 6.81 -0.25 -23.22
N PRO A 248 6.42 -0.06 -24.49
CA PRO A 248 5.06 0.35 -24.86
C PRO A 248 3.98 -0.66 -24.45
N SER A 249 4.33 -1.94 -24.31
CA SER A 249 3.36 -3.02 -24.08
C SER A 249 2.67 -2.92 -22.72
N VAL A 250 3.32 -2.28 -21.74
CA VAL A 250 2.76 -2.07 -20.40
C VAL A 250 1.46 -1.24 -20.44
N ALA A 251 1.31 -0.37 -21.44
CA ALA A 251 0.15 0.49 -21.62
C ALA A 251 -1.08 -0.26 -22.16
N HIS A 252 -0.91 -1.45 -22.75
CA HIS A 252 -1.99 -2.19 -23.43
C HIS A 252 -3.21 -2.41 -22.53
N TRP A 253 -2.98 -2.77 -21.27
CA TRP A 253 -4.08 -2.99 -20.32
C TRP A 253 -4.84 -1.70 -20.05
N SER A 254 -4.13 -0.60 -19.78
CA SER A 254 -4.75 0.70 -19.50
C SER A 254 -5.47 1.27 -20.73
N LEU A 255 -4.92 1.07 -21.93
CA LEU A 255 -5.59 1.42 -23.19
C LEU A 255 -6.92 0.69 -23.33
N GLU A 256 -6.95 -0.62 -23.06
CA GLU A 256 -8.18 -1.41 -23.14
C GLU A 256 -9.20 -0.94 -22.10
N GLN A 257 -8.78 -0.63 -20.87
CA GLN A 257 -9.71 -0.09 -19.86
C GLN A 257 -10.30 1.26 -20.24
N GLU A 258 -9.50 2.18 -20.82
CA GLU A 258 -10.01 3.45 -21.34
C GLU A 258 -10.95 3.25 -22.54
N ARG A 259 -10.61 2.35 -23.47
CA ARG A 259 -11.47 2.01 -24.61
C ARG A 259 -12.84 1.51 -24.15
N LEU A 260 -12.85 0.55 -23.22
CA LEU A 260 -14.08 0.02 -22.62
C LEU A 260 -14.88 1.09 -21.88
N ALA A 261 -14.23 2.04 -21.22
CA ALA A 261 -14.90 3.13 -20.52
C ALA A 261 -15.49 4.18 -21.50
N VAL A 262 -14.84 4.44 -22.64
CA VAL A 262 -15.34 5.35 -23.68
C VAL A 262 -16.63 4.83 -24.31
N ASP A 263 -16.71 3.53 -24.59
CA ASP A 263 -17.87 2.86 -25.19
C ASP A 263 -19.13 2.90 -24.30
N ARG A 264 -18.98 3.24 -23.02
CA ARG A 264 -20.09 3.32 -22.05
C ARG A 264 -20.92 4.59 -22.23
N ARG A 265 -22.21 4.41 -22.56
CA ARG A 265 -23.19 5.50 -22.73
C ARG A 265 -23.77 6.03 -21.42
N ASP A 266 -23.72 5.22 -20.36
CA ASP A 266 -24.19 5.55 -19.01
C ASP A 266 -23.25 6.51 -18.27
N ILE A 267 -21.98 6.59 -18.67
CA ILE A 267 -21.01 7.54 -18.14
C ILE A 267 -21.08 8.82 -18.98
N ARG A 268 -21.68 9.88 -18.43
CA ARG A 268 -21.82 11.18 -19.12
C ARG A 268 -20.55 12.03 -19.10
N THR A 269 -19.76 11.90 -18.03
CA THR A 269 -18.57 12.74 -17.83
C THR A 269 -17.34 12.11 -18.47
N SER A 270 -16.71 12.81 -19.41
CA SER A 270 -15.48 12.35 -20.08
C SER A 270 -14.34 12.05 -19.11
N TYR A 271 -14.22 12.83 -18.03
CA TYR A 271 -13.22 12.60 -16.98
C TYR A 271 -13.33 11.22 -16.30
N MET A 272 -14.54 10.71 -16.10
CA MET A 272 -14.76 9.40 -15.48
C MET A 272 -14.39 8.22 -16.41
N LYS A 273 -14.06 8.52 -17.68
CA LYS A 273 -13.66 7.56 -18.71
C LYS A 273 -12.15 7.50 -18.91
N ARG A 274 -11.36 8.26 -18.15
CA ARG A 274 -9.91 8.35 -18.26
C ARG A 274 -9.25 8.12 -16.90
N PHE A 275 -8.03 7.58 -16.92
CA PHE A 275 -7.22 7.45 -15.69
C PHE A 275 -6.61 8.79 -15.25
N ASP A 276 -6.31 9.63 -16.23
CA ASP A 276 -5.74 10.96 -16.05
C ASP A 276 -6.70 11.99 -16.66
N LYS A 277 -6.88 13.10 -15.96
CA LYS A 277 -7.87 14.12 -16.33
C LYS A 277 -7.44 14.90 -17.59
N ASP A 278 -6.14 15.06 -17.78
CA ASP A 278 -5.56 15.97 -18.76
C ASP A 278 -5.18 15.22 -20.05
N GLU A 279 -4.72 13.97 -19.95
CA GLU A 279 -4.20 13.20 -21.10
C GLU A 279 -4.55 11.71 -20.99
N SER A 280 -5.22 11.16 -22.00
CA SER A 280 -5.48 9.71 -22.10
C SER A 280 -4.19 8.92 -22.29
N VAL A 281 -4.26 7.62 -22.00
CA VAL A 281 -3.13 6.71 -22.22
C VAL A 281 -2.74 6.66 -23.70
N ALA A 282 -3.72 6.73 -24.60
CA ALA A 282 -3.50 6.76 -26.04
C ALA A 282 -2.79 8.04 -26.50
N GLU A 283 -3.21 9.21 -25.99
CA GLU A 283 -2.55 10.50 -26.29
C GLU A 283 -1.10 10.50 -25.81
N LEU A 284 -0.83 10.04 -24.58
CA LEU A 284 0.52 9.96 -24.04
C LEU A 284 1.41 8.99 -24.84
N LEU A 285 0.89 7.81 -25.18
CA LEU A 285 1.63 6.81 -25.95
C LEU A 285 1.96 7.34 -27.35
N HIS A 286 1.00 7.98 -28.01
CA HIS A 286 1.20 8.62 -29.30
C HIS A 286 2.27 9.73 -29.19
N ALA A 287 2.18 10.59 -28.17
CA ALA A 287 3.17 11.65 -27.95
C ALA A 287 4.59 11.09 -27.75
N VAL A 288 4.75 10.01 -26.98
CA VAL A 288 6.04 9.36 -26.75
C VAL A 288 6.64 8.78 -28.04
N GLN A 289 5.81 8.18 -28.90
CA GLN A 289 6.24 7.57 -30.16
C GLN A 289 6.67 8.61 -31.22
N HIS A 290 6.12 9.82 -31.16
CA HIS A 290 6.35 10.88 -32.17
C HIS A 290 7.24 12.03 -31.67
N SER A 291 7.67 11.99 -30.41
CA SER A 291 8.54 13.02 -29.82
C SER A 291 9.94 12.45 -29.56
N PRO A 292 10.99 12.92 -30.30
CA PRO A 292 12.37 12.54 -30.01
C PRO A 292 12.81 13.10 -28.64
N GLU A 293 13.59 12.33 -27.87
CA GLU A 293 14.21 12.83 -26.64
C GLU A 293 15.28 13.86 -27.01
N LEU A 294 14.97 15.15 -26.85
CA LEU A 294 15.94 16.23 -27.05
C LEU A 294 16.82 16.44 -25.80
N ILE A 295 16.36 16.04 -24.61
CA ILE A 295 17.09 16.13 -23.32
C ILE A 295 16.71 14.92 -22.45
N PRO A 296 17.67 14.23 -21.79
CA PRO A 296 17.37 13.20 -20.81
C PRO A 296 16.51 13.76 -19.67
N PHE A 297 15.49 13.01 -19.26
CA PHE A 297 14.58 13.42 -18.18
C PHE A 297 15.34 13.60 -16.85
N GLU A 298 15.30 14.80 -16.25
CA GLU A 298 15.79 15.01 -14.89
C GLU A 298 14.76 14.47 -13.87
N GLU A 299 15.18 13.56 -13.00
CA GLU A 299 14.34 13.03 -11.92
C GLU A 299 14.08 14.14 -10.88
N GLY A 300 12.90 14.80 -10.94
CA GLY A 300 12.48 15.75 -9.91
C GLY A 300 11.46 16.81 -10.30
N ALA A 301 11.18 17.02 -11.59
CA ALA A 301 10.34 18.15 -12.05
C ALA A 301 8.82 17.89 -11.98
N ASP A 302 8.38 16.65 -11.79
CA ASP A 302 6.96 16.29 -11.86
C ASP A 302 6.31 16.16 -10.47
N LYS A 303 5.13 16.76 -10.30
CA LYS A 303 4.27 16.53 -9.13
C LYS A 303 3.80 15.07 -9.11
N GLU A 304 4.39 14.27 -8.22
CA GLU A 304 3.96 12.91 -7.97
C GLU A 304 2.81 12.90 -6.98
N ILE A 305 1.76 12.14 -7.31
CA ILE A 305 0.61 11.95 -6.42
C ILE A 305 0.78 10.60 -5.74
N ASP A 306 1.22 10.59 -4.49
CA ASP A 306 1.52 9.34 -3.81
C ASP A 306 0.24 8.65 -3.28
N CYS A 307 0.14 7.35 -3.55
CA CYS A 307 -0.98 6.49 -3.18
C CYS A 307 -0.65 5.45 -2.11
N THR A 308 0.53 5.55 -1.48
CA THR A 308 0.95 4.66 -0.40
C THR A 308 0.14 4.92 0.88
N GLY A 309 -1.04 4.30 0.97
CA GLY A 309 -1.70 3.95 2.23
C GLY A 309 -2.28 5.08 3.10
N SER A 310 -2.16 6.34 2.70
CA SER A 310 -2.89 7.47 3.32
C SER A 310 -4.14 7.78 2.49
N ILE A 311 -5.32 7.33 2.94
CA ILE A 311 -6.58 7.81 2.37
C ILE A 311 -6.75 9.29 2.79
N CYS A 312 -6.90 10.13 1.77
CA CYS A 312 -7.55 11.45 1.72
C CYS A 312 -7.07 12.57 2.66
N ALA A 313 -6.31 13.51 2.10
CA ALA A 313 -6.66 14.94 2.01
C ALA A 313 -5.82 15.56 0.89
N GLY A 314 -6.47 16.36 0.04
CA GLY A 314 -5.86 17.00 -1.13
C GLY A 314 -4.62 17.80 -0.75
N ASP A 315 -3.66 17.82 -1.67
CA ASP A 315 -2.47 18.65 -1.54
C ASP A 315 -2.88 20.10 -1.80
N GLU A 316 -3.27 20.82 -0.75
CA GLU A 316 -3.22 22.27 -0.77
C GLU A 316 -1.79 22.75 -0.46
N ALA A 317 -1.49 23.90 -1.04
CA ALA A 317 -0.17 24.45 -1.27
C ALA A 317 0.73 24.48 -0.03
N GLY A 318 2.04 24.42 -0.28
CA GLY A 318 3.08 24.49 0.73
C GLY A 318 2.91 25.70 1.65
N GLU A 319 2.53 25.42 2.90
CA GLU A 319 2.81 26.28 4.03
C GLU A 319 4.11 25.80 4.70
N ALA A 320 4.93 26.76 5.12
CA ALA A 320 6.16 26.50 5.84
C ALA A 320 5.85 25.70 7.12
N PHE A 321 6.55 24.59 7.28
CA PHE A 321 6.45 23.71 8.45
C PHE A 321 6.83 24.49 9.73
N ASP A 322 5.91 24.55 10.69
CA ASP A 322 6.17 25.05 12.03
C ASP A 322 6.89 23.97 12.86
N ASP A 323 8.09 24.27 13.34
CA ASP A 323 8.92 23.41 14.20
C ASP A 323 8.16 22.97 15.46
N SER A 324 7.16 23.73 15.90
CA SER A 324 6.31 23.37 17.05
C SER A 324 5.50 22.10 16.81
N ALA A 325 5.06 21.84 15.58
CA ALA A 325 4.30 20.66 15.20
C ALA A 325 5.17 19.39 15.18
N VAL A 326 6.44 19.53 14.78
CA VAL A 326 7.43 18.43 14.76
C VAL A 326 7.85 18.07 16.18
N ILE A 327 8.08 19.06 17.03
CA ILE A 327 8.39 18.86 18.47
C ILE A 327 7.21 18.19 19.16
N TRP A 328 5.98 18.65 18.90
CA TRP A 328 4.77 18.02 19.42
C TRP A 328 4.62 16.55 18.96
N LEU A 329 4.88 16.25 17.68
CA LEU A 329 4.80 14.90 17.11
C LEU A 329 5.82 13.95 17.77
N ARG A 330 7.05 14.45 17.97
CA ARG A 330 8.13 13.72 18.64
C ARG A 330 7.74 13.36 20.07
N ASP A 331 7.22 14.33 20.82
CA ASP A 331 6.85 14.15 22.22
C ASP A 331 5.64 13.20 22.38
N ARG A 332 4.65 13.26 21.48
CA ARG A 332 3.49 12.34 21.46
C ARG A 332 3.89 10.90 21.12
N THR A 333 4.83 10.75 20.20
CA THR A 333 5.34 9.43 19.79
C THR A 333 6.13 8.78 20.90
N ASN A 334 6.95 9.56 21.62
CA ASN A 334 7.68 9.11 22.80
C ASN A 334 6.73 8.69 23.94
N GLN A 335 5.61 9.39 24.16
CA GLN A 335 4.60 8.99 25.15
C GLN A 335 3.89 7.68 24.78
N THR A 336 3.66 7.43 23.48
CA THR A 336 3.03 6.19 23.00
C THR A 336 3.99 4.99 23.10
N LEU A 337 5.30 5.25 23.02
CA LEU A 337 6.38 4.27 23.24
C LEU A 337 6.65 3.99 24.73
N ALA A 338 6.17 4.82 25.65
CA ALA A 338 6.34 4.65 27.10
C ALA A 338 5.38 3.62 27.75
N MET A 339 4.54 2.93 26.96
CA MET A 339 3.84 1.74 27.45
C MET A 339 4.85 0.62 27.73
N PRO A 340 4.75 -0.11 28.86
CA PRO A 340 5.76 -1.08 29.24
C PRO A 340 5.87 -2.20 28.19
N ARG A 341 7.06 -2.33 27.61
CA ARG A 341 7.47 -3.46 26.76
C ARG A 341 8.89 -3.90 27.14
N PRO A 342 9.26 -5.17 26.90
CA PRO A 342 10.60 -5.66 27.16
C PRO A 342 11.61 -4.88 26.33
N VAL A 343 12.68 -4.42 26.98
CA VAL A 343 13.72 -3.56 26.40
C VAL A 343 14.56 -4.36 25.41
N ALA A 344 14.47 -4.04 24.11
CA ALA A 344 15.53 -4.38 23.17
C ALA A 344 16.73 -3.48 23.48
N THR A 345 17.84 -4.07 23.93
CA THR A 345 19.01 -3.34 24.42
C THR A 345 19.79 -2.69 23.29
N SER A 346 20.37 -1.52 23.58
CA SER A 346 21.14 -0.65 22.67
C SER A 346 22.38 -1.29 22.01
N ALA A 347 22.68 -2.55 22.29
CA ALA A 347 23.80 -3.30 21.73
C ALA A 347 23.54 -3.70 20.27
N VAL A 348 22.30 -4.10 19.94
CA VAL A 348 21.93 -4.59 18.59
C VAL A 348 22.05 -3.50 17.51
N LEU A 349 21.88 -2.23 17.89
CA LEU A 349 22.03 -1.09 16.98
C LEU A 349 23.48 -0.66 16.77
N ARG A 350 24.40 -1.00 17.69
CA ARG A 350 25.82 -0.64 17.58
C ARG A 350 26.60 -1.59 16.66
N ASP A 351 26.27 -2.89 16.68
CA ASP A 351 26.94 -3.88 15.83
C ASP A 351 26.61 -3.73 14.33
N LEU A 352 25.47 -3.11 13.99
CA LEU A 352 25.10 -2.82 12.59
C LEU A 352 26.00 -1.76 11.90
N PHE A 353 26.79 -1.00 12.68
CA PHE A 353 27.58 0.12 12.17
C PHE A 353 29.07 0.09 12.57
N SER A 354 29.53 -0.92 13.31
CA SER A 354 30.92 -0.98 13.82
C SER A 354 31.95 -1.54 12.82
N GLU A 355 31.54 -2.28 11.80
CA GLU A 355 32.47 -2.84 10.78
C GLU A 355 32.59 -1.99 9.49
N ALA A 356 32.17 -0.73 9.52
CA ALA A 356 32.24 0.17 8.36
C ALA A 356 33.03 1.47 8.63
N ALA A 357 34.09 1.38 9.44
CA ALA A 357 35.11 2.42 9.59
C ALA A 357 36.41 2.00 8.91
#